data_AF-A0A256BHJ9-F1
#
_entry.id   AF-A0A256BHJ9-F1
#
_cell.length_a   1.000
_cell.length_b   1.000
_cell.length_c   1.000
_cell.angle_alpha   90.00
_cell.angle_beta   90.00
_cell.angle_gamma   90.00
#
_symmetry.space_group_name_H-M   'P 1'
#
loop_
_entity.id
_entity.type
_entity.pdbx_description
1 polymer ?
#
loop_
_entity_poly.entity_id
_entity_poly.type
_entity_poly.pdbx_seq_one_letter_code
_entity_poly.pdbx_strand_id
1 'polypeptide(L)'
;MVRNERVPDLAIYSFTDGERFEPDFLLFIRKHKNQSFISNQVYVEPKGSHLLLKETWKENFLSQINDLAEADDSYAFGNEYRIIGMPFFNEEERMGDFTKAMNEFVANI
;
A
#
# COMPACT_ATOMS: atom_id res chain seq x y z
N MET A 1 2.50 -12.31 3.36
CA MET A 1 2.74 -11.03 4.05
C MET A 1 4.23 -10.93 4.32
N VAL A 2 4.82 -9.77 4.06
CA VAL A 2 6.20 -9.45 4.42
C VAL A 2 6.14 -8.35 5.48
N ARG A 3 6.80 -8.57 6.62
CA ARG A 3 7.11 -7.51 7.58
C ARG A 3 8.47 -6.94 7.21
N ASN A 4 8.56 -5.63 7.06
CA ASN A 4 9.79 -4.96 6.70
C ASN A 4 10.51 -4.49 7.96
N GLU A 5 11.54 -5.21 8.40
CA GLU A 5 12.34 -4.84 9.56
C GLU A 5 13.53 -3.95 9.15
N ARG A 6 13.22 -2.83 8.47
CA ARG A 6 14.19 -1.87 7.92
C ARG A 6 15.10 -2.44 6.83
N VAL A 7 14.54 -3.23 5.92
CA VAL A 7 15.25 -3.70 4.72
C VAL A 7 15.33 -2.53 3.73
N PRO A 8 16.52 -1.95 3.47
CA PRO A 8 16.62 -0.73 2.66
C PRO A 8 16.10 -0.88 1.24
N ASP A 9 16.19 -2.09 0.68
CA ASP A 9 15.75 -2.43 -0.68
C ASP A 9 14.23 -2.41 -0.85
N LEU A 10 13.46 -2.36 0.26
CA LEU A 10 12.00 -2.23 0.24
C LEU A 10 11.53 -0.78 0.44
N ALA A 11 12.47 0.17 0.56
CA ALA A 11 12.13 1.58 0.64
C ALA A 11 11.60 2.09 -0.69
N ILE A 12 10.57 2.92 -0.63
CA ILE A 12 10.02 3.66 -1.76
C ILE A 12 10.07 5.15 -1.46
N TYR A 13 9.90 5.99 -2.49
CA TYR A 13 10.12 7.44 -2.38
C TYR A 13 8.87 8.20 -2.78
N SER A 14 8.55 9.26 -2.03
CA SER A 14 7.36 10.08 -2.31
C SER A 14 7.42 10.73 -3.69
N PHE A 15 6.26 10.82 -4.36
CA PHE A 15 6.19 11.39 -5.71
C PHE A 15 6.55 12.89 -5.74
N THR A 16 6.20 13.63 -4.68
CA THR A 16 6.39 15.07 -4.61
C THR A 16 7.84 15.45 -4.33
N ASP A 17 8.39 14.94 -3.23
CA ASP A 17 9.63 15.46 -2.63
C ASP A 17 10.75 14.41 -2.56
N GLY A 18 10.48 13.17 -2.98
CA GLY A 18 11.43 12.07 -2.89
C GLY A 18 11.73 11.65 -1.45
N GLU A 19 10.81 11.89 -0.51
CA GLU A 19 10.97 11.47 0.88
C GLU A 19 11.00 9.95 0.97
N ARG A 20 11.98 9.43 1.70
CA ARG A 20 12.16 7.99 1.88
C ARG A 20 11.09 7.44 2.82
N PHE A 21 10.28 6.53 2.30
CA PHE A 21 9.25 5.81 3.04
C PHE A 21 9.61 4.32 3.11
N GLU A 22 9.66 3.79 4.34
CA GLU A 22 9.87 2.37 4.61
C GLU A 22 8.56 1.81 5.18
N PRO A 23 7.74 1.11 4.38
CA PRO A 23 6.49 0.54 4.86
C PRO A 23 6.76 -0.58 5.86
N ASP A 24 6.05 -0.64 6.97
CA ASP A 24 6.20 -1.71 7.97
C ASP A 24 5.71 -3.07 7.44
N PHE A 25 4.64 -3.08 6.62
CA PHE A 25 4.07 -4.31 6.07
C PHE A 25 3.74 -4.18 4.58
N LEU A 26 4.02 -5.27 3.87
CA LEU A 26 3.69 -5.48 2.46
C LEU A 26 2.85 -6.75 2.31
N LEU A 27 1.68 -6.62 1.71
CA LEU A 27 0.82 -7.76 1.36
C LEU A 27 0.86 -8.00 -0.14
N PHE A 28 1.11 -9.25 -0.53
CA PHE A 28 1.04 -9.69 -1.91
C PHE A 28 -0.10 -10.68 -2.05
N ILE A 29 -1.12 -10.32 -2.83
CA ILE A 29 -2.31 -11.14 -3.04
C ILE A 29 -2.48 -11.35 -4.54
N ARG A 30 -2.40 -12.61 -4.96
CA ARG A 30 -2.52 -13.00 -6.36
C ARG A 30 -3.82 -13.75 -6.59
N LYS A 31 -4.56 -13.35 -7.63
CA LYS A 31 -5.73 -14.06 -8.14
C LYS A 31 -5.47 -14.52 -9.56
N HIS A 32 -5.69 -15.81 -9.81
CA HIS A 32 -5.55 -16.38 -11.15
C HIS A 32 -6.78 -16.07 -12.01
N LYS A 33 -6.55 -15.75 -13.29
CA LYS A 33 -7.58 -15.50 -14.30
C LYS A 33 -7.17 -16.19 -15.60
N ASN A 34 -7.63 -17.43 -15.79
CA ASN A 34 -7.27 -18.28 -16.94
C ASN A 34 -5.75 -18.33 -17.17
N GLN A 35 -5.26 -17.69 -18.24
CA GLN A 35 -3.84 -17.63 -18.62
C GLN A 35 -3.09 -16.40 -18.08
N SER A 36 -3.73 -15.61 -17.21
CA SER A 36 -3.19 -14.38 -16.60
C SER A 36 -3.42 -14.38 -15.09
N PHE A 37 -2.88 -13.38 -14.40
CA PHE A 37 -3.22 -13.12 -13.00
C PHE A 37 -3.37 -11.63 -12.72
N ILE A 38 -4.06 -11.33 -11.61
CA ILE A 38 -4.07 -10.03 -10.97
C ILE A 38 -3.19 -10.15 -9.72
N SER A 39 -2.19 -9.28 -9.59
CA SER A 39 -1.29 -9.23 -8.43
C SER A 39 -1.47 -7.89 -7.71
N ASN A 40 -1.93 -7.95 -6.47
CA ASN A 40 -2.11 -6.78 -5.61
C ASN A 40 -0.93 -6.69 -4.66
N GLN A 41 -0.22 -5.56 -4.69
CA GLN A 41 0.81 -5.18 -3.73
C GLN A 41 0.24 -4.08 -2.84
N VAL A 42 0.01 -4.40 -1.56
CA VAL A 42 -0.63 -3.49 -0.60
C VAL A 42 0.39 -3.05 0.44
N TYR A 43 0.51 -1.74 0.63
CA TYR A 43 1.31 -1.12 1.67
C TYR A 43 0.45 -0.84 2.90
N VAL A 44 0.90 -1.30 4.06
CA VAL A 44 0.21 -1.12 5.35
C VAL A 44 1.19 -0.58 6.37
N GLU A 45 0.78 0.48 7.05
CA GLU A 45 1.60 1.20 8.02
C GLU A 45 0.82 1.36 9.35
N PRO A 46 1.15 0.57 10.39
CA PRO A 46 0.62 0.77 11.72
C PRO A 46 1.22 2.01 12.39
N LYS A 47 0.39 2.72 13.15
CA LYS A 47 0.82 3.93 13.87
C LYS A 47 0.20 4.02 15.25
N GLY A 48 1.01 4.47 16.21
CA GLY A 48 0.50 4.94 17.50
C GLY A 48 -0.16 6.31 17.33
N SER A 49 -1.20 6.59 18.12
CA SER A 49 -2.07 7.77 17.96
C SER A 49 -1.29 9.09 18.00
N HIS A 50 -0.28 9.18 18.88
CA HIS A 50 0.62 10.33 18.98
C HIS A 50 1.50 10.61 17.73
N LEU A 51 1.57 9.68 16.77
CA LEU A 51 2.33 9.82 15.52
C LEU A 51 1.45 10.21 14.34
N LEU A 52 0.12 10.09 14.42
CA LEU A 52 -0.79 10.32 13.29
C LEU A 52 -0.61 11.72 12.67
N LEU A 53 -0.55 12.75 13.51
CA LEU A 53 -0.35 14.14 13.07
C LEU A 53 1.09 14.44 12.62
N LYS A 54 2.08 13.77 13.21
CA LYS A 54 3.50 14.01 12.89
C LYS A 54 3.89 13.35 11.57
N GLU A 55 3.27 12.22 11.24
CA GLU A 55 3.59 11.41 10.08
C GLU A 55 2.50 11.48 8.99
N THR A 56 1.65 12.50 9.02
CA THR A 56 0.55 12.67 8.05
C THR A 56 1.02 12.66 6.60
N TRP A 57 2.25 13.09 6.32
CA TRP A 57 2.84 13.02 4.98
C TRP A 57 2.91 11.58 4.45
N LYS A 58 3.13 10.57 5.32
CA LYS A 58 3.15 9.15 4.92
C LYS A 58 1.75 8.66 4.57
N GLU A 59 0.73 9.07 5.33
CA GLU A 59 -0.67 8.75 5.03
C GLU A 59 -1.10 9.40 3.70
N ASN A 60 -0.69 10.64 3.45
CA ASN A 60 -0.89 11.31 2.17
C ASN A 60 -0.17 10.57 1.03
N PHE A 61 1.07 10.10 1.26
CA PHE A 61 1.80 9.34 0.26
C PHE A 61 1.13 7.98 -0.05
N LEU A 62 0.63 7.27 0.96
CA LEU A 62 -0.17 6.06 0.77
C LEU A 62 -1.43 6.34 -0.05
N SER A 63 -2.10 7.46 0.19
CA SER A 63 -3.23 7.90 -0.65
C SER A 63 -2.79 8.15 -2.10
N GLN A 64 -1.68 8.87 -2.30
CA GLN A 64 -1.14 9.16 -3.63
C GLN A 64 -0.77 7.90 -4.41
N ILE A 65 -0.31 6.84 -3.74
CA ILE A 65 -0.03 5.55 -4.40
C ILE A 65 -1.29 5.03 -5.12
N ASN A 66 -2.48 5.16 -4.52
CA ASN A 66 -3.71 4.69 -5.17
C ASN A 66 -4.05 5.48 -6.44
N ASP A 67 -3.73 6.78 -6.45
CA ASP A 67 -4.10 7.69 -7.53
C ASP A 67 -3.05 7.76 -8.64
N LEU A 68 -1.77 7.57 -8.31
CA LEU A 68 -0.64 7.88 -9.18
C LEU A 68 0.26 6.68 -9.51
N ALA A 69 0.21 5.59 -8.72
CA ALA A 69 1.11 4.46 -8.96
C ALA A 69 0.58 3.60 -10.12
N GLU A 70 1.38 3.52 -11.18
CA GLU A 70 1.10 2.70 -12.35
C GLU A 70 2.17 1.63 -12.52
N ALA A 71 1.75 0.43 -12.90
CA ALA A 71 2.66 -0.61 -13.35
C ALA A 71 2.95 -0.41 -14.84
N ASP A 72 4.21 -0.50 -15.23
CA ASP A 72 4.58 -0.40 -16.64
C ASP A 72 4.11 -1.65 -17.41
N ASP A 73 3.16 -1.44 -18.33
CA ASP A 73 2.53 -2.46 -19.14
C ASP A 73 3.54 -3.29 -19.97
N SER A 74 4.71 -2.73 -20.30
CA SER A 74 5.76 -3.45 -21.02
C SER A 74 6.34 -4.62 -20.20
N TYR A 75 6.24 -4.55 -18.87
CA TYR A 75 6.64 -5.61 -17.95
C TYR A 75 5.47 -6.43 -17.41
N ALA A 76 4.23 -6.08 -17.77
CA ALA A 76 3.06 -6.76 -17.26
C ALA A 76 2.82 -8.12 -17.94
N PHE A 77 3.27 -8.27 -19.20
CA PHE A 77 3.15 -9.50 -20.00
C PHE A 77 1.74 -10.11 -20.00
N GLY A 78 0.70 -9.26 -20.09
CA GLY A 78 -0.71 -9.68 -20.08
C GLY A 78 -1.29 -9.97 -18.69
N ASN A 79 -0.53 -9.71 -17.62
CA ASN A 79 -1.01 -9.74 -16.24
C ASN A 79 -1.41 -8.34 -15.79
N GLU A 80 -2.13 -8.26 -14.69
CA GLU A 80 -2.54 -7.00 -14.07
C GLU A 80 -1.82 -6.84 -12.73
N TYR A 81 -1.24 -5.67 -12.50
CA TYR A 81 -0.55 -5.34 -11.26
C TYR A 81 -1.21 -4.12 -10.66
N ARG A 82 -1.64 -4.25 -9.40
CA ARG A 82 -2.27 -3.16 -8.64
C ARG A 82 -1.39 -2.83 -7.46
N ILE A 83 -1.12 -1.55 -7.27
CA ILE A 83 -0.32 -1.02 -6.18
C ILE A 83 -1.25 -0.19 -5.31
N ILE A 84 -1.36 -0.54 -4.03
CA ILE A 84 -2.41 -0.03 -3.15
C ILE A 84 -1.78 0.49 -1.87
N GLY A 85 -2.10 1.72 -1.49
CA GLY A 85 -1.76 2.28 -0.19
C GLY A 85 -2.97 2.27 0.73
N MET A 86 -2.86 1.66 1.90
CA MET A 86 -3.94 1.68 2.89
C MET A 86 -3.88 2.93 3.77
N PRO A 87 -5.02 3.38 4.34
CA PRO A 87 -5.01 4.30 5.47
C PRO A 87 -4.12 3.77 6.60
N PHE A 88 -3.72 4.63 7.53
CA PHE A 88 -2.98 4.14 8.69
C PHE A 88 -3.78 3.11 9.48
N PHE A 89 -3.09 2.04 9.90
CA PHE A 89 -3.65 1.13 10.88
C PHE A 89 -3.42 1.72 12.28
N ASN A 90 -4.49 2.18 12.91
CA ASN A 90 -4.47 2.60 14.31
C ASN A 90 -5.80 2.21 14.97
N GLU A 91 -5.74 1.46 16.06
CA GLU A 91 -6.92 0.90 16.72
C GLU A 91 -7.84 1.96 17.34
N GLU A 92 -7.30 3.11 17.73
CA GLU A 92 -8.02 4.14 18.50
C GLU A 92 -8.74 5.16 17.60
N GLU A 93 -8.08 5.65 16.56
CA GLU A 93 -8.51 6.82 15.77
C GLU A 93 -8.74 6.52 14.28
N ARG A 94 -8.14 5.45 13.70
CA ARG A 94 -8.19 5.17 12.24
C ARG A 94 -8.81 3.83 11.86
N MET A 95 -9.20 3.02 12.83
CA MET A 95 -9.72 1.67 12.58
C MET A 95 -10.94 1.66 11.64
N GLY A 96 -11.81 2.68 11.72
CA GLY A 96 -12.97 2.81 10.84
C GLY A 96 -12.58 2.97 9.37
N ASP A 97 -11.69 3.91 9.07
CA ASP A 97 -11.20 4.18 7.71
C ASP A 97 -10.43 2.99 7.15
N PHE A 98 -9.54 2.42 7.96
CA PHE A 98 -8.78 1.23 7.60
C PHE A 98 -9.69 0.04 7.28
N THR A 99 -10.67 -0.25 8.15
CA THR A 99 -11.60 -1.37 7.95
C THR A 99 -12.45 -1.16 6.69
N LYS A 100 -12.91 0.06 6.45
CA LYS A 100 -13.65 0.39 5.23
C LYS A 100 -12.80 0.12 3.99
N ALA A 101 -11.58 0.65 3.93
CA ALA A 101 -10.66 0.45 2.80
C ALA A 101 -10.31 -1.04 2.60
N MET A 102 -10.09 -1.79 3.68
CA MET A 102 -9.85 -3.22 3.62
C MET A 102 -11.04 -4.01 3.08
N ASN A 103 -12.27 -3.68 3.50
CA ASN A 103 -13.47 -4.32 3.01
C ASN A 103 -13.70 -4.04 1.52
N GLU A 104 -13.51 -2.79 1.10
CA GLU A 104 -13.58 -2.39 -0.32
C GLU A 104 -12.51 -3.11 -1.14
N PHE A 105 -11.28 -3.21 -0.63
CA PHE A 105 -10.22 -3.97 -1.26
C PHE A 105 -10.62 -5.44 -1.43
N VAL A 106 -11.03 -6.11 -0.34
CA VAL A 106 -11.43 -7.53 -0.34
C VAL A 106 -12.58 -7.82 -1.30
N ALA A 107 -13.55 -6.91 -1.41
CA ALA A 107 -14.66 -7.06 -2.34
C ALA A 107 -14.24 -7.00 -3.83
N ASN A 108 -13.10 -6.37 -4.12
CA ASN A 108 -12.60 -6.11 -5.48
C ASN A 108 -11.38 -6.98 -5.88
N ILE A 109 -10.97 -7.94 -5.04
CA ILE A 109 -9.92 -8.90 -5.36
C ILE A 109 -10.44 -9.96 -6.32
#